data_AF-A0A3D1Q920-F1
#
_entry.id   AF-A0A3D1Q920-F1
#
_cell.length_a   1.000
_cell.length_b   1.000
_cell.length_c   1.000
_cell.angle_alpha   90.00
_cell.angle_beta   90.00
_cell.angle_gamma   90.00
#
_symmetry.space_group_name_H-M   'P 1'
#
loop_
_entity.id
_entity.type
_entity.pdbx_description
1 polymer ?
#
loop_
_entity_poly.entity_id
_entity_poly.type
_entity_poly.pdbx_seq_one_letter_code
_entity_poly.pdbx_strand_id
1 'polypeptide(L)'
;SQFRFKTGLFGAEPWSENMRKEIESKWEIDAYDVYGMTELIGPGVASECAGKNGLHLAEDHFLAEIIDPDSGEVLPYGSHGELVITSLTKQALPLVRYRTRDLTRINREPCECGRTHARIQKILGRSDDMLIIR
;
A
#
# COMPACT_ATOMS: atom_id res chain seq x y z
N SER A 1 25.95 -15.56 -11.46
CA SER A 1 24.98 -15.75 -12.57
C SER A 1 25.26 -14.72 -13.66
N GLN A 2 24.80 -14.94 -14.90
CA GLN A 2 25.02 -14.02 -16.04
C GLN A 2 24.14 -12.74 -15.97
N PHE A 3 23.18 -12.69 -15.04
CA PHE A 3 22.29 -11.55 -14.81
C PHE A 3 22.69 -10.81 -13.55
N ARG A 4 22.82 -9.49 -13.65
CA ARG A 4 23.18 -8.59 -12.55
C ARG A 4 21.98 -7.73 -12.19
N PHE A 5 21.13 -8.25 -11.31
CA PHE A 5 19.98 -7.51 -10.80
C PHE A 5 20.45 -6.40 -9.86
N LYS A 6 19.70 -5.30 -9.81
CA LYS A 6 19.96 -4.18 -8.88
C LYS A 6 18.79 -3.91 -7.96
N THR A 7 17.58 -4.10 -8.47
CA THR A 7 16.35 -3.72 -7.78
C THR A 7 15.26 -4.73 -8.11
N GLY A 8 14.43 -5.06 -7.12
CA GLY A 8 13.20 -5.82 -7.28
C GLY A 8 12.00 -5.05 -6.75
N LEU A 9 10.89 -5.11 -7.48
CA LEU A 9 9.59 -4.59 -7.06
C LEU A 9 8.72 -5.79 -6.70
N PHE A 10 8.26 -5.84 -5.46
CA PHE A 10 7.50 -6.96 -4.89
C PHE A 10 6.15 -6.46 -4.42
N GLY A 11 5.10 -7.24 -4.66
CA GLY A 11 3.73 -6.89 -4.32
C GLY A 11 2.82 -8.09 -4.51
N ALA A 12 1.53 -7.84 -4.72
CA ALA A 12 0.45 -8.84 -4.84
C ALA A 12 0.14 -9.64 -3.56
N GLU A 13 1.15 -9.99 -2.77
CA GLU A 13 0.98 -10.71 -1.49
C GLU A 13 1.71 -9.99 -0.35
N PRO A 14 1.18 -10.02 0.88
CA PRO A 14 1.88 -9.48 2.05
C PRO A 14 3.20 -10.22 2.29
N TRP A 15 4.28 -9.46 2.49
CA TRP A 15 5.60 -10.00 2.76
C TRP A 15 6.30 -9.25 3.90
N SER A 16 6.94 -10.01 4.78
CA SER A 16 7.54 -9.48 6.01
C SER A 16 8.87 -8.77 5.76
N GLU A 17 9.28 -7.91 6.70
CA GLU A 17 10.62 -7.30 6.66
C GLU A 17 11.75 -8.33 6.77
N ASN A 18 11.51 -9.50 7.38
CA ASN A 18 12.49 -10.58 7.36
C ASN A 18 12.64 -11.18 5.97
N MET A 19 11.52 -11.38 5.25
CA MET A 19 11.56 -11.83 3.86
C MET A 19 12.30 -10.82 2.98
N ARG A 20 12.12 -9.52 3.21
CA ARG A 20 12.90 -8.47 2.55
C ARG A 20 14.40 -8.66 2.75
N LYS A 21 14.85 -8.72 4.01
CA LYS A 21 16.27 -8.92 4.33
C LYS A 21 16.84 -10.18 3.69
N GLU A 22 16.05 -11.25 3.62
CA GLU A 22 16.46 -12.50 2.98
C GLU A 22 16.61 -12.34 1.46
N ILE A 23 15.66 -11.68 0.80
CA ILE A 23 15.72 -11.40 -0.64
C ILE A 23 16.94 -10.51 -0.96
N GLU A 24 17.07 -9.38 -0.25
CA GLU A 24 18.14 -8.41 -0.47
C GLU A 24 19.53 -9.03 -0.25
N SER A 25 19.69 -9.86 0.79
CA SER A 25 20.98 -10.52 1.08
C SER A 25 21.32 -11.63 0.08
N LYS A 26 20.34 -12.45 -0.33
CA LYS A 26 20.59 -13.56 -1.26
C LYS A 26 20.83 -13.10 -2.70
N TRP A 27 20.19 -12.00 -3.11
CA TRP A 27 20.22 -11.53 -4.48
C TRP A 27 21.10 -10.29 -4.67
N GLU A 28 21.57 -9.68 -3.58
CA GLU A 28 22.36 -8.44 -3.57
C GLU A 28 21.64 -7.30 -4.32
N ILE A 29 20.33 -7.14 -4.05
CA ILE A 29 19.45 -6.12 -4.66
C ILE A 29 18.78 -5.25 -3.60
N ASP A 30 18.26 -4.10 -4.02
CA ASP A 30 17.24 -3.37 -3.27
C ASP A 30 15.84 -3.91 -3.56
N ALA A 31 15.08 -4.25 -2.52
CA ALA A 31 13.70 -4.71 -2.65
C ALA A 31 12.72 -3.61 -2.20
N TYR A 32 11.73 -3.31 -3.03
CA TYR A 32 10.69 -2.31 -2.76
C TYR A 32 9.30 -2.92 -2.84
N ASP A 33 8.41 -2.44 -1.96
CA ASP A 33 7.01 -2.81 -1.93
C ASP A 33 6.19 -1.97 -2.92
N VAL A 34 5.26 -2.63 -3.62
CA VAL A 34 4.29 -2.01 -4.52
C VAL A 34 2.90 -2.54 -4.21
N TYR A 35 1.95 -1.62 -4.13
CA TYR A 35 0.54 -1.91 -3.89
C TYR A 35 -0.29 -1.58 -5.12
N GLY A 36 -1.28 -2.44 -5.35
CA GLY A 36 -2.16 -2.35 -6.49
C GLY A 36 -3.24 -3.43 -6.46
N MET A 37 -4.35 -3.17 -7.14
CA MET A 37 -5.44 -4.13 -7.29
C MET A 37 -6.14 -3.93 -8.63
N THR A 38 -6.70 -5.01 -9.17
CA THR A 38 -7.31 -5.04 -10.51
C THR A 38 -8.43 -4.01 -10.67
N GLU A 39 -9.24 -3.83 -9.63
CA GLU A 39 -10.38 -2.91 -9.57
C GLU A 39 -9.96 -1.47 -9.85
N LEU A 40 -8.75 -1.10 -9.43
CA LEU A 40 -8.14 0.20 -9.70
C LEU A 40 -7.44 0.16 -11.06
N ILE A 41 -6.17 -0.25 -11.11
CA ILE A 41 -5.35 -0.30 -12.34
C ILE A 41 -4.35 -1.47 -12.36
N GLY A 42 -4.41 -2.36 -11.37
CA GLY A 42 -3.29 -3.23 -11.03
C GLY A 42 -2.18 -2.44 -10.32
N PRO A 43 -0.90 -2.61 -10.69
CA PRO A 43 0.22 -1.92 -10.03
C PRO A 43 0.19 -0.40 -10.27
N GLY A 44 0.80 0.36 -9.35
CA GLY A 44 0.95 1.81 -9.45
C GLY A 44 0.00 2.63 -8.58
N VAL A 45 -0.75 1.99 -7.68
CA VAL A 45 -1.62 2.69 -6.71
C VAL A 45 -0.78 3.30 -5.58
N ALA A 46 0.14 2.52 -5.02
CA ALA A 46 1.15 3.02 -4.10
C ALA A 46 2.49 2.28 -4.24
N SER A 47 3.60 2.91 -3.89
CA SER A 47 4.93 2.28 -3.93
C SER A 47 5.89 2.88 -2.90
N GLU A 48 6.76 2.05 -2.34
CA GLU A 48 7.85 2.52 -1.49
C GLU A 48 8.82 3.45 -2.25
N CYS A 49 9.44 4.36 -1.49
CA CYS A 49 10.62 5.09 -1.93
C CYS A 49 11.89 4.47 -1.33
N ALA A 50 13.05 5.08 -1.62
CA ALA A 50 14.33 4.69 -1.03
C ALA A 50 14.34 4.63 0.52
N GLY A 51 13.47 5.40 1.18
CA GLY A 51 13.35 5.40 2.64
C GLY A 51 12.63 4.17 3.23
N LYS A 52 12.03 3.29 2.41
CA LYS A 52 11.39 2.02 2.82
C LYS A 52 10.51 2.14 4.08
N ASN A 53 9.80 3.26 4.20
CA ASN A 53 8.94 3.60 5.34
C ASN A 53 7.56 4.02 4.83
N GLY A 54 6.77 3.01 4.46
CA GLY A 54 5.45 3.17 3.85
C GLY A 54 5.50 3.40 2.33
N LEU A 55 4.35 3.18 1.69
CA LEU A 55 4.16 3.25 0.25
C LEU A 55 3.48 4.58 -0.10
N HIS A 56 4.13 5.43 -0.88
CA HIS A 56 3.52 6.67 -1.35
C HIS A 56 2.34 6.37 -2.26
N LEU A 57 1.17 6.91 -1.93
CA LEU A 57 -0.01 6.89 -2.77
C LEU A 57 0.17 7.84 -3.96
N ALA A 58 -0.33 7.45 -5.14
CA ALA A 58 -0.49 8.39 -6.25
C ALA A 58 -1.74 9.27 -6.01
N GLU A 59 -1.65 10.22 -5.07
CA GLU A 59 -2.78 11.08 -4.63
C GLU A 59 -3.38 11.95 -5.76
N ASP A 60 -2.63 12.17 -6.83
CA ASP A 60 -3.08 12.81 -8.06
C ASP A 60 -4.04 11.93 -8.90
N HIS A 61 -3.99 10.60 -8.70
CA HIS A 61 -4.85 9.63 -9.36
C HIS A 61 -5.88 8.99 -8.43
N PHE A 62 -5.63 8.97 -7.11
CA PHE A 62 -6.45 8.28 -6.13
C PHE A 62 -6.65 9.11 -4.85
N LEU A 63 -7.89 9.28 -4.44
CA LEU A 63 -8.22 9.75 -3.10
C LEU A 63 -8.32 8.53 -2.16
N ALA A 64 -7.57 8.54 -1.06
CA ALA A 64 -7.57 7.47 -0.07
C ALA A 64 -8.14 7.93 1.28
N GLU A 65 -8.97 7.09 1.87
CA GLU A 65 -9.55 7.24 3.20
C GLU A 65 -9.25 5.99 4.03
N ILE A 66 -9.18 6.14 5.36
CA ILE A 66 -9.23 5.01 6.29
C ILE A 66 -10.58 5.08 7.00
N ILE A 67 -11.33 3.99 7.00
CA ILE A 67 -12.60 3.90 7.71
C ILE A 67 -12.55 2.84 8.81
N ASP A 68 -13.39 3.01 9.81
CA ASP A 68 -13.76 1.91 10.70
C ASP A 68 -14.57 0.88 9.89
N PRO A 69 -14.20 -0.41 9.89
CA PRO A 69 -14.82 -1.41 9.02
C PRO A 69 -16.28 -1.71 9.40
N ASP A 70 -16.67 -1.51 10.66
CA ASP A 70 -18.00 -1.84 11.17
C ASP A 70 -18.98 -0.68 10.97
N SER A 71 -18.60 0.53 11.39
CA SER A 71 -19.42 1.74 11.32
C SER A 71 -19.33 2.46 9.96
N GLY A 72 -18.22 2.31 9.24
CA GLY A 72 -17.95 3.04 8.00
C GLY A 72 -17.51 4.50 8.19
N GLU A 73 -17.35 4.95 9.43
CA GLU A 73 -16.90 6.30 9.76
C GLU A 73 -15.44 6.52 9.36
N VAL A 74 -15.12 7.71 8.86
CA VAL A 74 -13.76 8.07 8.46
C VAL A 74 -12.91 8.31 9.71
N LEU A 75 -11.77 7.62 9.79
CA LEU A 75 -10.84 7.73 10.90
C LEU A 75 -9.77 8.81 10.64
N PRO A 76 -9.24 9.44 11.70
CA PRO A 76 -8.11 10.35 11.58
C PRO A 76 -6.86 9.66 10.98
N TYR A 77 -5.98 10.44 10.35
CA TYR A 77 -4.69 9.92 9.90
C TYR A 77 -3.88 9.32 11.05
N GLY A 78 -3.17 8.24 10.76
CA GLY A 78 -2.46 7.42 11.75
C GLY A 78 -3.29 6.30 12.38
N SER A 79 -4.63 6.36 12.32
CA SER A 79 -5.51 5.27 12.77
C SER A 79 -5.42 4.06 11.83
N HIS A 80 -5.50 2.86 12.39
CA HIS A 80 -5.66 1.64 11.60
C HIS A 80 -7.13 1.42 11.27
N GLY A 81 -7.42 1.01 10.04
CA GLY A 81 -8.75 0.70 9.58
C GLY A 81 -8.74 0.16 8.15
N GLU A 82 -9.91 0.09 7.55
CA GLU A 82 -10.09 -0.37 6.17
C GLU A 82 -9.75 0.75 5.18
N LEU A 83 -8.93 0.44 4.18
CA LEU A 83 -8.60 1.34 3.10
C LEU A 83 -9.80 1.49 2.15
N VAL A 84 -10.15 2.73 1.87
CA VAL A 84 -11.16 3.11 0.88
C VAL A 84 -10.50 3.97 -0.19
N ILE A 85 -10.76 3.64 -1.46
CA ILE A 85 -10.16 4.34 -2.60
C ILE A 85 -11.24 4.92 -3.51
N THR A 86 -11.04 6.15 -3.94
CA THR A 86 -11.76 6.78 -5.06
C THR A 86 -10.78 7.08 -6.18
N SER A 87 -11.04 6.58 -7.39
CA SER A 87 -10.22 6.89 -8.58
C SER A 87 -10.62 8.24 -9.16
N LEU A 88 -9.67 9.15 -9.32
CA LEU A 88 -9.91 10.54 -9.74
C LEU A 88 -9.80 10.74 -11.26
N THR A 89 -9.00 9.92 -11.92
CA THR A 89 -8.61 10.12 -13.34
C THR A 89 -9.00 8.96 -14.27
N LYS A 90 -9.48 7.83 -13.72
CA LYS A 90 -9.89 6.64 -14.49
C LYS A 90 -11.27 6.89 -15.14
N GLN A 91 -11.36 6.79 -16.47
CA GLN A 91 -12.58 7.13 -17.21
C GLN A 91 -13.51 5.95 -17.51
N ALA A 92 -12.97 4.78 -17.87
CA ALA A 92 -13.79 3.65 -18.32
C ALA A 92 -14.54 2.93 -17.18
N LEU A 93 -14.08 3.08 -15.94
CA LEU A 93 -14.72 2.53 -14.74
C LEU A 93 -14.22 3.27 -13.49
N PRO A 94 -14.66 4.51 -13.24
CA PRO A 94 -14.32 5.22 -12.03
C PRO A 94 -14.95 4.52 -10.83
N LEU A 95 -14.16 4.28 -9.80
CA LEU A 95 -14.62 3.77 -8.52
C LEU A 95 -14.71 4.92 -7.53
N VAL A 96 -15.85 5.04 -6.84
CA VAL A 96 -16.08 6.05 -5.80
C VAL A 96 -16.28 5.36 -4.48
N ARG A 97 -15.44 5.71 -3.50
CA ARG A 97 -15.40 5.11 -2.16
C ARG A 97 -15.44 3.58 -2.18
N TYR A 98 -14.61 2.98 -3.03
CA TYR A 98 -14.49 1.53 -3.09
C TYR A 98 -13.77 0.99 -1.85
N ARG A 99 -14.46 0.09 -1.15
CA ARG A 99 -14.02 -0.60 0.06
C ARG A 99 -13.09 -1.76 -0.31
N THR A 100 -11.78 -1.57 -0.15
CA THR A 100 -10.79 -2.56 -0.60
C THR A 100 -10.72 -3.79 0.29
N ARG A 101 -11.25 -3.68 1.52
CA ARG A 101 -11.10 -4.66 2.61
C ARG A 101 -9.68 -4.78 3.15
N ASP A 102 -8.71 -4.07 2.61
CA ASP A 102 -7.33 -4.08 3.11
C ASP A 102 -7.20 -3.25 4.39
N LEU A 103 -6.55 -3.80 5.41
CA LEU A 103 -6.30 -3.12 6.67
C LEU A 103 -4.93 -2.44 6.66
N THR A 104 -4.92 -1.11 6.81
CA THR A 104 -3.71 -0.29 6.86
C THR A 104 -3.96 1.01 7.63
N ARG A 105 -2.99 1.93 7.60
CA ARG A 105 -3.12 3.31 8.06
C ARG A 105 -2.45 4.26 7.07
N ILE A 106 -2.93 5.50 7.01
CA ILE A 106 -2.32 6.57 6.23
C ILE A 106 -1.42 7.42 7.13
N ASN A 107 -0.17 7.64 6.70
CA ASN A 107 0.80 8.56 7.30
C ASN A 107 1.03 9.77 6.37
N ARG A 108 0.82 10.99 6.88
CA ARG A 108 1.09 12.25 6.17
C ARG A 108 2.32 13.01 6.68
N GLU A 109 3.09 12.44 7.62
CA GLU A 109 4.36 13.02 8.01
C GLU A 109 5.29 13.15 6.81
N PRO A 110 6.11 14.22 6.74
CA PRO A 110 7.10 14.41 5.68
C PRO A 110 7.96 13.17 5.49
N CYS A 111 8.18 12.79 4.23
CA CYS A 111 9.11 11.74 3.89
C CYS A 111 10.49 12.35 3.59
N GLU A 112 11.55 11.70 4.06
CA GLU A 112 12.93 12.10 3.77
C GLU A 112 13.26 12.12 2.26
N CYS A 113 12.49 11.40 1.43
CA CYS A 113 12.68 11.42 -0.02
C CYS A 113 12.16 12.69 -0.71
N GLY A 114 11.53 13.60 0.03
CA GLY A 114 11.01 14.89 -0.47
C GLY A 114 9.64 14.84 -1.14
N ARG A 115 9.06 13.65 -1.36
CA ARG A 115 7.68 13.51 -1.86
C ARG A 115 6.68 13.98 -0.80
N THR A 116 5.66 14.69 -1.25
CA THR A 116 4.58 15.25 -0.41
C THR A 116 3.36 14.36 -0.30
N HIS A 117 3.27 13.32 -1.14
CA HIS A 117 2.14 12.40 -1.12
C HIS A 117 2.15 11.55 0.16
N ALA A 118 0.96 11.33 0.71
CA ALA A 118 0.72 10.47 1.85
C ALA A 118 1.22 9.04 1.60
N ARG A 119 1.56 8.35 2.68
CA ARG A 119 2.06 6.97 2.64
C ARG A 119 1.08 6.04 3.33
N ILE A 120 0.63 4.99 2.65
CA ILE A 120 0.00 3.86 3.36
C ILE A 120 1.08 2.99 3.98
N GLN A 121 0.78 2.39 5.12
CA GLN A 121 1.64 1.34 5.68
C GLN A 121 1.36 0.01 4.97
N LYS A 122 2.23 -0.98 5.24
CA LYS A 122 2.02 -2.35 4.74
C LYS A 122 0.62 -2.84 5.13
N ILE A 123 0.00 -3.56 4.20
CA ILE A 123 -1.31 -4.18 4.43
C ILE A 123 -1.12 -5.27 5.50
N LEU A 124 -1.86 -5.15 6.61
CA LEU A 124 -1.76 -6.06 7.75
C LEU A 124 -2.60 -7.34 7.58
N GLY A 125 -3.54 -7.30 6.66
CA GLY A 125 -4.53 -8.35 6.42
C GLY A 125 -5.78 -7.72 5.82
N ARG A 126 -6.87 -8.48 5.82
CA ARG A 126 -8.16 -8.01 5.31
C ARG A 126 -9.25 -8.06 6.37
N SER A 127 -10.21 -7.15 6.27
CA SER A 127 -11.35 -7.05 7.18
C SER A 127 -12.32 -8.22 7.03
N ASP A 128 -12.39 -8.85 5.86
CA ASP A 128 -13.23 -10.02 5.57
C ASP A 128 -12.58 -11.37 5.93
N ASP A 129 -11.25 -11.40 6.10
CA ASP A 129 -10.49 -12.59 6.51
C ASP A 129 -10.24 -12.67 8.03
N MET A 130 -10.89 -11.81 8.82
CA MET A 130 -10.64 -11.72 10.26
C MET A 130 -11.15 -12.96 11.01
N LEU A 131 -10.26 -13.92 11.28
CA LEU A 131 -10.54 -15.07 12.14
C LEU A 131 -10.62 -14.64 13.60
N ILE A 132 -11.84 -14.55 14.15
CA ILE A 132 -12.04 -14.40 15.59
C ILE A 132 -11.75 -15.75 16.27
N ILE A 133 -10.52 -15.92 16.75
CA ILE A 133 -10.16 -17.06 17.62
C ILE A 133 -10.54 -16.66 19.05
N ARG A 134 -11.47 -17.40 19.68
CA ARG A 134 -11.84 -17.31 21.10
C ARG A 134 -11.25 -18.46 21.88
#